data_AF-A0A520GIB0-F1
#
_entry.id   AF-A0A520GIB0-F1
#
_cell.length_a   1.000
_cell.length_b   1.000
_cell.length_c   1.000
_cell.angle_alpha   90.00
_cell.angle_beta   90.00
_cell.angle_gamma   90.00
#
_symmetry.space_group_name_H-M   'P 1'
#
loop_
_entity.id
_entity.type
_entity.pdbx_description
1 polymer ?
#
loop_
_entity_poly.entity_id
_entity_poly.type
_entity_poly.pdbx_seq_one_letter_code
_entity_poly.pdbx_strand_id
1 'polypeptide(L)'
;WFVLFGLPGAALYRFANTADAMWGYRGTREGRAWEWAGKWAARADDVLSWLPARLTALLLCSLPLRGRAGVGAATRREARHTPSPNSGWPMAAMALLLGVRLAKPGIYTLNAAGREASAADTHRAIALASRVVVLLTVAASFAILGLAAWVIA
;
A
#
# COMPACT_ATOMS: atom_id res chain seq x y z
N TRP A 1 -2.63 1.13 12.32
CA TRP A 1 -3.42 0.35 13.28
C TRP A 1 -2.76 0.25 14.65
N PHE A 2 -1.48 -0.13 14.76
CA PHE A 2 -0.77 -0.15 16.06
C PHE A 2 -0.85 1.17 16.85
N VAL A 3 -0.62 2.32 16.19
CA VAL A 3 -0.74 3.64 16.85
C VAL A 3 -2.14 3.89 17.42
N LEU A 4 -3.19 3.36 16.78
CA LEU A 4 -4.58 3.63 17.16
C LEU A 4 -5.10 2.68 18.26
N PHE A 5 -4.71 1.40 18.20
CA PHE A 5 -5.29 0.36 19.06
C PHE A 5 -4.23 -0.58 19.67
N GLY A 6 -2.95 -0.19 19.67
CA GLY A 6 -1.85 -0.98 20.20
C GLY A 6 -1.68 -2.35 19.52
N LEU A 7 -1.24 -3.33 20.31
CA LEU A 7 -1.06 -4.72 19.88
C LEU A 7 -2.34 -5.34 19.30
N PRO A 8 -3.54 -5.18 19.91
CA PRO A 8 -4.79 -5.69 19.33
C PRO A 8 -5.04 -5.19 17.91
N GLY A 9 -4.84 -3.90 17.63
CA GLY A 9 -5.01 -3.35 16.28
C GLY A 9 -4.02 -3.92 15.26
N ALA A 10 -2.77 -4.12 15.67
CA ALA A 10 -1.76 -4.74 14.81
C ALA A 10 -2.10 -6.20 14.51
N ALA A 11 -2.53 -6.96 15.51
CA ALA A 11 -2.95 -8.35 15.37
C ALA A 11 -4.18 -8.47 14.45
N LEU A 12 -5.19 -7.62 14.62
CA LEU A 12 -6.38 -7.60 13.77
C LEU A 12 -6.04 -7.35 12.30
N TYR A 13 -5.18 -6.36 12.03
CA TYR A 13 -4.74 -6.08 10.66
C TYR A 13 -3.98 -7.28 10.07
N ARG A 14 -3.04 -7.86 10.82
CA ARG A 14 -2.27 -9.01 10.35
C ARG A 14 -3.15 -10.23 10.11
N PHE A 15 -4.14 -10.45 10.96
CA PHE A 15 -5.13 -11.50 10.79
C PHE A 15 -5.94 -11.31 9.52
N ALA A 16 -6.52 -10.11 9.29
CA ALA A 16 -7.29 -9.83 8.09
C ALA A 16 -6.46 -10.04 6.80
N ASN A 17 -5.22 -9.55 6.78
CA ASN A 17 -4.30 -9.72 5.67
C ASN A 17 -3.95 -11.19 5.40
N THR A 18 -3.79 -11.98 6.46
CA THR A 18 -3.52 -13.42 6.35
C THR A 18 -4.76 -14.19 5.91
N ALA A 19 -5.93 -13.83 6.43
CA ALA A 19 -7.22 -14.41 6.05
C ALA A 19 -7.53 -14.18 4.56
N ASP A 20 -7.24 -12.99 4.02
CA ASP A 20 -7.36 -12.72 2.59
C ASP A 20 -6.44 -13.63 1.76
N ALA A 21 -5.17 -13.77 2.15
CA ALA A 21 -4.23 -14.64 1.45
C ALA A 21 -4.62 -16.14 1.49
N MET A 22 -5.27 -16.59 2.56
CA MET A 22 -5.65 -17.99 2.74
C MET A 22 -7.03 -18.33 2.14
N TRP A 23 -7.99 -17.42 2.20
CA TRP A 23 -9.38 -17.66 1.79
C TRP A 23 -9.78 -16.92 0.50
N GLY A 24 -8.98 -15.96 0.03
CA GLY A 24 -9.25 -15.15 -1.16
C GLY A 24 -9.01 -15.89 -2.49
N TYR A 25 -8.38 -17.07 -2.47
CA TYR A 25 -8.20 -17.87 -3.69
C TYR A 25 -9.53 -18.47 -4.16
N ARG A 26 -9.86 -18.27 -5.43
CA ARG A 26 -10.99 -18.94 -6.09
C ARG A 26 -10.72 -20.44 -6.14
N GLY A 27 -11.33 -21.18 -5.22
CA GLY A 27 -11.19 -22.63 -5.15
C GLY A 27 -12.46 -23.29 -4.64
N THR A 28 -12.86 -24.39 -5.29
CA THR A 28 -13.76 -25.39 -4.74
C THR A 28 -12.97 -26.23 -3.74
N ARG A 29 -13.31 -26.14 -2.45
CA ARG A 29 -12.75 -27.01 -1.41
C ARG A 29 -13.87 -27.94 -0.96
N GLU A 30 -13.69 -29.24 -1.22
CA GLU A 30 -14.69 -30.29 -0.98
C GLU A 30 -16.03 -30.06 -1.71
N GLY A 31 -15.98 -29.61 -2.98
CA GLY A 31 -17.18 -29.42 -3.80
C GLY A 31 -18.04 -28.19 -3.45
N ARG A 32 -17.66 -27.40 -2.44
CA ARG A 32 -18.31 -26.11 -2.13
C ARG A 32 -17.51 -24.95 -2.67
N ALA A 33 -18.20 -23.97 -3.25
CA ALA A 33 -17.60 -22.70 -3.64
C ALA A 33 -17.31 -21.86 -2.38
N TRP A 34 -16.06 -21.82 -1.93
CA TRP A 34 -15.64 -21.04 -0.76
C TRP A 34 -15.52 -19.54 -1.03
N GLU A 35 -16.04 -19.08 -2.19
CA GLU A 35 -15.97 -17.69 -2.63
C GLU A 35 -16.61 -16.69 -1.66
N TRP A 36 -17.62 -17.10 -0.88
CA TRP A 36 -18.31 -16.20 0.05
C TRP A 36 -17.41 -15.78 1.22
N ALA A 37 -16.73 -16.72 1.88
CA ALA A 37 -15.80 -16.43 2.96
C ALA A 37 -14.58 -15.63 2.45
N GLY A 38 -14.06 -16.01 1.27
CA GLY A 38 -12.99 -15.27 0.60
C GLY A 38 -13.36 -13.82 0.29
N LYS A 39 -14.60 -13.54 -0.16
CA LYS A 39 -15.07 -12.17 -0.44
C LYS A 39 -15.13 -11.30 0.81
N TRP A 40 -15.54 -11.84 1.96
CA TRP A 40 -15.56 -11.08 3.21
C TRP A 40 -14.17 -10.79 3.73
N ALA A 41 -13.26 -11.77 3.67
CA ALA A 41 -11.86 -11.58 4.04
C ALA A 41 -11.18 -10.52 3.15
N ALA A 42 -11.37 -10.61 1.83
CA ALA A 42 -10.84 -9.64 0.87
C ALA A 42 -11.38 -8.22 1.10
N ARG A 43 -12.68 -8.08 1.39
CA ARG A 43 -13.27 -6.77 1.73
C ARG A 43 -12.72 -6.20 3.03
N ALA A 44 -12.52 -7.04 4.05
CA ALA A 44 -11.96 -6.60 5.33
C ALA A 44 -10.51 -6.13 5.16
N ASP A 45 -9.66 -6.87 4.44
CA ASP A 45 -8.30 -6.42 4.10
C ASP A 45 -8.35 -5.11 3.30
N ASP A 46 -9.22 -5.03 2.28
CA ASP A 46 -9.32 -3.84 1.45
C ASP A 46 -9.72 -2.59 2.25
N VAL A 47 -10.64 -2.71 3.21
CA VAL A 47 -11.02 -1.59 4.10
C VAL A 47 -9.86 -1.21 5.00
N LEU A 48 -9.20 -2.19 5.64
CA LEU A 48 -8.11 -1.92 6.56
C LEU A 48 -6.84 -1.39 5.86
N SER A 49 -6.66 -1.74 4.59
CA SER A 49 -5.56 -1.31 3.73
C SER A 49 -5.86 0.00 2.98
N TRP A 50 -7.10 0.51 3.03
CA TRP A 50 -7.49 1.74 2.35
C TRP A 50 -6.64 2.93 2.79
N LEU A 51 -6.65 3.26 4.08
CA LEU A 51 -5.91 4.40 4.62
C LEU A 51 -4.38 4.21 4.48
N PRO A 52 -3.78 3.06 4.87
CA PRO A 52 -2.35 2.82 4.68
C PRO A 52 -1.86 3.01 3.24
N ALA A 53 -2.63 2.54 2.24
CA ALA A 53 -2.25 2.67 0.84
C ALA A 53 -2.16 4.13 0.37
N ARG A 54 -3.15 4.97 0.74
CA ARG A 54 -3.13 6.41 0.39
C ARG A 54 -2.01 7.13 1.12
N LEU A 55 -1.81 6.83 2.41
CA LEU A 55 -0.74 7.45 3.20
C LEU A 55 0.63 7.12 2.61
N THR A 56 0.86 5.87 2.21
CA THR A 56 2.10 5.44 1.57
C THR A 56 2.36 6.21 0.28
N ALA A 57 1.34 6.30 -0.60
CA ALA A 57 1.46 7.04 -1.85
C ALA A 57 1.68 8.54 -1.62
N LEU A 58 0.99 9.14 -0.65
CA LEU A 58 1.17 10.54 -0.28
C LEU A 58 2.62 10.80 0.19
N LEU A 59 3.13 9.96 1.08
CA LEU A 59 4.48 10.09 1.61
C LEU A 59 5.54 9.93 0.52
N LEU A 60 5.39 8.92 -0.34
CA LEU A 60 6.25 8.74 -1.52
C LEU A 60 6.25 9.99 -2.42
N CYS A 61 5.09 10.53 -2.74
CA CYS A 61 4.94 11.73 -3.57
C CYS A 61 5.47 13.01 -2.89
N SER A 62 5.51 13.04 -1.56
CA SER A 62 6.00 14.18 -0.78
C SER A 62 7.52 14.23 -0.61
N LEU A 63 8.24 13.17 -1.01
CA LEU A 63 9.70 13.14 -0.89
C LEU A 63 10.34 14.26 -1.74
N PRO A 64 11.32 15.01 -1.20
CA PRO A 64 11.92 16.15 -1.89
C PRO A 64 12.85 15.68 -3.02
N LEU A 65 12.28 15.44 -4.19
CA LEU A 65 12.97 14.90 -5.36
C LEU A 65 12.81 15.88 -6.53
N ARG A 66 13.94 16.24 -7.16
CA ARG A 66 13.97 17.22 -8.26
C ARG A 66 13.14 16.75 -9.46
N GLY A 67 12.45 17.69 -10.12
CA GLY A 67 11.75 17.45 -11.39
C GLY A 67 10.46 16.63 -11.28
N ARG A 68 9.77 16.65 -10.13
CA ARG A 68 8.61 15.79 -9.84
C ARG A 68 7.30 16.55 -9.57
N ALA A 69 7.16 17.74 -10.15
CA ALA A 69 5.90 18.48 -10.13
C ALA A 69 4.78 17.62 -10.78
N GLY A 70 3.61 17.57 -10.14
CA GLY A 70 2.45 16.85 -10.66
C GLY A 70 2.42 15.33 -10.43
N VAL A 71 3.44 14.72 -9.81
CA VAL A 71 3.48 13.27 -9.54
C VAL A 71 2.26 12.81 -8.73
N GLY A 72 1.84 13.55 -7.70
CA GLY A 72 0.67 13.17 -6.91
C GLY A 72 -0.64 13.09 -7.71
N ALA A 73 -0.86 14.03 -8.63
CA ALA A 73 -2.04 14.02 -9.51
C ALA A 73 -1.98 12.85 -10.50
N ALA A 74 -0.80 12.58 -11.08
CA ALA A 74 -0.57 11.44 -11.94
C ALA A 74 -0.77 10.10 -11.19
N THR A 75 -0.28 9.98 -9.96
CA THR A 75 -0.47 8.79 -9.10
C THR A 75 -1.95 8.48 -8.92
N ARG A 76 -2.78 9.49 -8.63
CA ARG A 76 -4.23 9.28 -8.47
C ARG A 76 -4.91 8.77 -9.75
N ARG A 77 -4.44 9.17 -10.93
CA ARG A 77 -4.99 8.69 -12.21
C ARG A 77 -4.53 7.26 -12.47
N GLU A 78 -3.22 7.00 -12.35
CA GLU A 78 -2.62 5.69 -12.60
C GLU A 78 -3.12 4.62 -11.61
N ALA A 79 -3.32 4.96 -10.33
CA ALA A 79 -3.80 4.03 -9.32
C ALA A 79 -5.19 3.44 -9.63
N ARG A 80 -5.98 4.07 -10.51
CA ARG A 80 -7.30 3.57 -10.93
C ARG A 80 -7.23 2.49 -12.01
N HIS A 81 -6.06 2.30 -12.63
CA HIS A 81 -5.88 1.25 -13.64
C HIS A 81 -5.71 -0.14 -13.02
N THR A 82 -5.43 -0.25 -11.72
CA THR A 82 -5.34 -1.56 -11.05
C THR A 82 -6.72 -2.05 -10.60
N PRO A 83 -6.99 -3.37 -10.67
CA PRO A 83 -8.23 -3.95 -10.14
C PRO A 83 -8.42 -3.76 -8.64
N SER A 84 -7.32 -3.76 -7.86
CA SER A 84 -7.38 -3.51 -6.42
C SER A 84 -7.50 -2.00 -6.17
N PRO A 85 -8.41 -1.57 -5.27
CA PRO A 85 -8.56 -0.16 -4.91
C PRO A 85 -7.40 0.36 -4.06
N ASN A 86 -6.49 -0.51 -3.61
CA ASN A 86 -5.44 -0.20 -2.65
C ASN A 86 -4.04 -0.30 -3.24
N SER A 87 -3.69 -1.44 -3.82
CA SER A 87 -2.31 -1.67 -4.29
C SER A 87 -1.87 -0.70 -5.39
N GLY A 88 -2.81 -0.21 -6.20
CA GLY A 88 -2.54 0.78 -7.25
C GLY A 88 -1.88 2.07 -6.76
N TRP A 89 -2.19 2.52 -5.54
CA TRP A 89 -1.67 3.79 -5.01
C TRP A 89 -0.16 3.78 -4.80
N PRO A 90 0.41 2.90 -3.95
CA PRO A 90 1.86 2.84 -3.77
C PRO A 90 2.58 2.39 -5.05
N MET A 91 1.99 1.50 -5.84
CA MET A 91 2.59 1.03 -7.09
C MET A 91 2.70 2.15 -8.14
N ALA A 92 1.62 2.92 -8.34
CA ALA A 92 1.63 4.05 -9.26
C ALA A 92 2.61 5.14 -8.81
N ALA A 93 2.63 5.45 -7.51
CA ALA A 93 3.60 6.39 -6.95
C ALA A 93 5.04 5.94 -7.24
N MET A 94 5.36 4.66 -6.96
CA MET A 94 6.69 4.12 -7.21
C MET A 94 7.06 4.09 -8.69
N ALA A 95 6.14 3.69 -9.57
CA ALA A 95 6.33 3.67 -11.02
C ALA A 95 6.68 5.06 -11.56
N LEU A 96 5.91 6.08 -11.16
CA LEU A 96 6.11 7.47 -11.57
C LEU A 96 7.40 8.07 -10.98
N LEU A 97 7.71 7.77 -9.70
CA LEU A 97 8.95 8.22 -9.07
C LEU A 97 10.18 7.60 -9.73
N LEU A 98 10.17 6.32 -10.07
CA LEU A 98 11.30 5.67 -10.73
C LEU A 98 11.37 5.94 -12.23
N GLY A 99 10.30 6.51 -12.80
CA GLY A 99 10.15 6.72 -14.24
C GLY A 99 10.02 5.41 -15.02
N VAL A 100 9.55 4.34 -14.37
CA VAL A 100 9.44 3.00 -14.95
C VAL A 100 8.00 2.63 -15.23
N ARG A 101 7.80 1.77 -16.23
CA ARG A 101 6.54 1.11 -16.52
C ARG A 101 6.42 -0.16 -15.67
N LEU A 102 5.32 -0.29 -14.93
CA LEU A 102 4.99 -1.52 -14.20
C LEU A 102 3.72 -2.12 -14.81
N ALA A 103 3.80 -3.33 -15.34
CA ALA A 103 2.67 -3.98 -16.00
C ALA A 103 2.44 -5.38 -15.45
N LYS A 104 1.16 -5.75 -15.35
CA LYS A 104 0.72 -7.13 -15.21
C LYS A 104 0.05 -7.53 -16.53
N PRO A 105 0.65 -8.46 -17.32
CA PRO A 105 0.15 -8.83 -18.64
C PRO A 105 -1.34 -9.15 -18.61
N GLY A 106 -2.10 -8.51 -19.51
CA GLY A 106 -3.54 -8.70 -19.64
C GLY A 106 -4.41 -8.07 -18.54
N ILE A 107 -3.83 -7.38 -17.55
CA ILE A 107 -4.59 -6.83 -16.42
C ILE A 107 -4.43 -5.31 -16.29
N TYR A 108 -3.21 -4.80 -16.17
CA TYR A 108 -2.97 -3.36 -16.03
C TYR A 108 -1.57 -2.97 -16.48
N THR A 109 -1.40 -1.69 -16.82
CA THR A 109 -0.10 -1.06 -17.04
C THR A 109 -0.10 0.29 -16.32
N LEU A 110 0.88 0.51 -15.46
CA LEU A 110 1.12 1.75 -14.73
C LEU A 110 2.28 2.50 -15.36
N ASN A 111 2.12 3.82 -15.52
CA ASN A 111 3.10 4.70 -16.15
C ASN A 111 3.56 4.16 -17.51
N ALA A 112 2.61 3.97 -18.43
CA ALA A 112 2.84 3.32 -19.72
C ALA A 112 3.95 3.97 -20.57
N ALA A 113 4.10 5.30 -20.46
CA ALA A 113 5.17 6.06 -21.12
C ALA A 113 6.55 5.94 -20.45
N GLY A 114 6.62 5.29 -19.29
CA GLY A 114 7.88 5.03 -18.59
C GLY A 114 8.75 4.02 -19.32
N ARG A 115 10.04 4.03 -19.00
CA ARG A 115 11.00 3.04 -19.49
C ARG A 115 10.76 1.67 -18.84
N GLU A 116 11.36 0.62 -19.37
CA GLU A 116 11.34 -0.68 -18.71
C GLU A 116 12.08 -0.66 -17.38
N ALA A 117 11.55 -1.43 -16.43
CA ALA A 117 12.17 -1.62 -15.13
C ALA A 117 13.41 -2.51 -15.27
N SER A 118 14.46 -2.15 -14.57
CA SER A 118 15.75 -2.85 -14.53
C SER A 118 16.09 -3.28 -13.10
N ALA A 119 17.05 -4.19 -12.94
CA ALA A 119 17.51 -4.61 -11.62
C ALA A 119 18.02 -3.43 -10.75
N ALA A 120 18.59 -2.39 -11.37
CA ALA A 120 19.06 -1.19 -10.68
C ALA A 120 17.90 -0.38 -10.05
N ASP A 121 16.67 -0.57 -10.51
CA ASP A 121 15.49 0.11 -9.95
C ASP A 121 15.05 -0.49 -8.63
N THR A 122 15.35 -1.76 -8.36
CA THR A 122 15.07 -2.41 -7.08
C THR A 122 15.79 -1.69 -5.94
N HIS A 123 17.07 -1.36 -6.11
CA HIS A 123 17.83 -0.62 -5.10
C HIS A 123 17.26 0.79 -4.86
N ARG A 124 16.84 1.48 -5.93
CA ARG A 124 16.20 2.79 -5.83
C ARG A 124 14.83 2.72 -5.16
N ALA A 125 14.03 1.70 -5.49
CA ALA A 125 12.74 1.45 -4.90
C ALA A 125 12.86 1.20 -3.39
N ILE A 126 13.82 0.35 -2.99
CA ILE A 126 14.13 0.09 -1.57
C ILE A 126 14.53 1.40 -0.89
N ALA A 127 15.45 2.19 -1.47
CA ALA A 127 15.88 3.45 -0.85
C ALA A 127 14.71 4.44 -0.64
N LEU A 128 13.79 4.55 -1.59
CA LEU A 128 12.58 5.39 -1.45
C LEU A 128 11.64 4.83 -0.39
N ALA A 129 11.38 3.52 -0.40
CA ALA A 129 10.54 2.85 0.58
C ALA A 129 11.11 2.99 2.00
N SER A 130 12.42 2.81 2.19
CA SER A 130 13.09 2.98 3.48
C SER A 130 12.92 4.39 4.04
N ARG A 131 13.00 5.43 3.21
CA ARG A 131 12.74 6.81 3.66
C ARG A 131 11.31 6.97 4.17
N VAL A 132 10.33 6.42 3.46
CA VAL A 132 8.93 6.46 3.89
C VAL A 132 8.70 5.66 5.17
N VAL A 133 9.34 4.51 5.32
CA VAL A 133 9.29 3.71 6.55
C VAL A 133 9.86 4.50 7.73
N VAL A 134 11.03 5.13 7.57
CA VAL A 134 11.63 5.97 8.63
C VAL A 134 10.70 7.12 9.01
N LEU A 135 10.14 7.84 8.03
CA LEU A 135 9.18 8.93 8.28
C LEU A 135 7.95 8.43 9.05
N LEU A 136 7.39 7.28 8.66
CA LEU A 136 6.25 6.67 9.33
C LEU A 136 6.58 6.24 10.76
N THR A 137 7.75 5.64 10.98
CA THR A 137 8.20 5.23 12.31
C THR A 137 8.34 6.44 13.22
N VAL A 138 9.02 7.49 12.77
CA VAL A 138 9.18 8.74 13.55
C VAL A 138 7.82 9.36 13.85
N ALA A 139 6.95 9.52 12.85
CA ALA A 139 5.61 10.07 13.06
C ALA A 139 4.77 9.23 14.02
N ALA A 140 4.84 7.89 13.90
CA ALA A 140 4.16 6.97 14.80
C ALA A 140 4.68 7.08 16.24
N SER A 141 6.00 7.19 16.44
CA SER A 141 6.60 7.39 17.75
C SER A 141 6.10 8.68 18.41
N PHE A 142 6.08 9.81 17.68
CA PHE A 142 5.54 11.06 18.20
C PHE A 142 4.05 10.96 18.54
N ALA A 143 3.26 10.32 17.68
CA ALA A 143 1.83 10.13 17.94
C ALA A 143 1.58 9.28 19.20
N ILE A 144 2.35 8.21 19.40
CA ILE A 144 2.25 7.36 20.60
C ILE A 144 2.64 8.13 21.85
N LEU A 145 3.76 8.87 21.83
CA LEU A 145 4.21 9.66 22.98
C LEU A 145 3.22 10.78 23.32
N GLY A 146 2.68 11.46 22.30
CA GLY A 146 1.67 12.50 22.50
C GLY A 146 0.37 11.95 23.09
N LEU A 147 -0.09 10.79 22.63
CA LEU A 147 -1.27 10.12 23.19
C LEU A 147 -1.03 9.69 24.64
N ALA A 148 0.15 9.13 24.94
CA ALA A 148 0.51 8.73 26.29
C ALA A 148 0.55 9.94 27.25
N ALA A 149 1.16 11.06 26.81
CA ALA A 149 1.19 12.28 27.60
C ALA A 149 -0.21 12.83 27.86
N TRP A 150 -1.11 12.80 26.86
CA TRP A 150 -2.50 13.25 27.01
C TRP A 150 -3.31 12.39 27.98
N VAL A 151 -3.07 11.07 28.03
CA VAL A 151 -3.76 10.17 28.96
C VAL A 151 -3.30 10.34 30.41
N ILE A 152 -2.05 10.77 30.62
CA ILE A 152 -1.45 10.94 31.95
C ILE A 152 -1.74 12.33 32.54
N ALA A 153 -2.01 13.33 31.69
CA ALA A 153 -2.36 14.69 32.07
C ALA A 153 -3.83 14.81 32.51
#